data_AF-A0A6P7GLY6-F1
#
_entry.id   AF-A0A6P7GLY6-F1
#
_cell.length_a   1.000
_cell.length_b   1.000
_cell.length_c   1.000
_cell.angle_alpha   90.00
_cell.angle_beta   90.00
_cell.angle_gamma   90.00
#
_symmetry.space_group_name_H-M   'P 1'
#
loop_
_entity.id
_entity.type
_entity.pdbx_description
1 polymer ?
#
loop_
_entity_poly.entity_id
_entity_poly.type
_entity_poly.pdbx_seq_one_letter_code
_entity_poly.pdbx_strand_id
1 'polypeptide(L)'
;MLCSKPQLELETTTGALLSDEDPLSLLFPLGTTQAEPVVGKIVRRFETPLVDRYRDACLHMKEDVDDKLTRILEEFSVNLNLQNLGIMSHTLSPLCKALNHQTTLLDLNLSGNFLDVYCMVILCSSLPSLVNLTSLNLKCTGLSGSHLTEMVNMFSVASTRILQRLKRLDLSNNYLRNRSCELLVEILRHLKLEHLNIANVTFNSGIFQDLHNRNLRLNLQDVKYLNISNNQLSSRDVENIISWTVANNLVDLNLSRNTLKNTTLGNFSEDFDRDGKFNSLHSLNLSRCGLTDTDMYHILRLCSNKSIIKIDASYNIDLTAVTLRRILELPVLEDINLIGCDNILKYFSEFYKEVTESCRRKCIKLTVDFKIYYSEVDSLIENFKKLHTEPVIDKGERLLIIHTKEWEK
;
A
#
# COMPACT_ATOMS: atom_id res chain seq x y z
N MET A 1 10.60 -32.58 4.95
CA MET A 1 11.76 -31.66 4.93
C MET A 1 12.71 -32.16 3.86
N LEU A 2 12.68 -31.61 2.65
CA LEU A 2 13.69 -31.89 1.65
C LEU A 2 14.77 -30.82 1.81
N CYS A 3 15.88 -31.22 2.46
CA CYS A 3 17.05 -30.39 2.63
C CYS A 3 17.61 -29.98 1.27
N SER A 4 18.03 -28.72 1.15
CA SER A 4 19.02 -28.29 0.16
C SER A 4 20.15 -29.33 0.15
N LYS A 5 20.53 -29.84 -1.03
CA LYS A 5 21.67 -30.76 -1.12
C LYS A 5 22.95 -29.94 -0.92
N PRO A 6 23.67 -30.10 0.20
CA PRO A 6 24.92 -29.40 0.39
C PRO A 6 25.96 -30.02 -0.54
N GLN A 7 26.74 -29.18 -1.22
CA GLN A 7 28.00 -29.61 -1.80
C GLN A 7 29.02 -29.67 -0.66
N LEU A 8 29.54 -30.86 -0.41
CA LEU A 8 30.60 -31.10 0.55
C LEU A 8 31.94 -31.11 -0.17
N GLU A 9 32.90 -30.42 0.41
CA GLU A 9 34.32 -30.60 0.11
C GLU A 9 34.90 -31.38 1.27
N LEU A 10 35.59 -32.46 0.93
CA LEU A 10 36.16 -33.37 1.91
C LEU A 10 37.64 -33.04 2.06
N GLU A 11 38.09 -32.88 3.29
CA GLU A 11 39.50 -32.67 3.61
C GLU A 11 39.94 -33.67 4.68
N THR A 12 41.19 -34.11 4.64
CA THR A 12 41.75 -34.87 5.76
C THR A 12 41.95 -33.98 6.98
N THR A 13 42.06 -34.55 8.18
CA THR A 13 42.38 -33.77 9.39
C THR A 13 43.71 -33.02 9.32
N THR A 14 44.57 -33.39 8.37
CA THR A 14 45.87 -32.75 8.11
C THR A 14 45.78 -31.61 7.08
N GLY A 15 44.58 -31.38 6.50
CA GLY A 15 44.28 -30.26 5.60
C GLY A 15 44.44 -30.55 4.11
N ALA A 16 44.55 -31.83 3.70
CA ALA A 16 44.60 -32.21 2.29
C ALA A 16 43.18 -32.32 1.71
N LEU A 17 42.93 -31.64 0.60
CA LEU A 17 41.66 -31.71 -0.11
C LEU A 17 41.53 -33.04 -0.86
N LEU A 18 40.36 -33.67 -0.79
CA LEU A 18 40.04 -34.89 -1.54
C LEU A 18 39.23 -34.54 -2.78
N SER A 19 39.73 -34.96 -3.93
CA SER A 19 39.09 -34.88 -5.24
C SER A 19 38.26 -36.12 -5.54
N ASP A 20 37.29 -36.01 -6.44
CA ASP A 20 36.47 -37.14 -6.90
C ASP A 20 37.30 -38.23 -7.61
N GLU A 21 38.48 -37.86 -8.12
CA GLU A 21 39.41 -38.75 -8.81
C GLU A 21 40.43 -39.42 -7.87
N ASP A 22 40.42 -39.08 -6.58
CA ASP A 22 41.39 -39.62 -5.62
C ASP A 22 41.02 -41.06 -5.24
N PRO A 23 41.96 -42.03 -5.37
CA PRO A 23 41.67 -43.40 -4.98
C PRO A 23 41.52 -43.53 -3.47
N LEU A 24 40.50 -44.28 -3.03
CA LEU A 24 40.23 -44.53 -1.60
C LEU A 24 41.45 -45.05 -0.83
N SER A 25 42.39 -45.73 -1.48
CA SER A 25 43.64 -46.20 -0.87
C SER A 25 44.47 -45.08 -0.21
N LEU A 26 44.33 -43.83 -0.66
CA LEU A 26 45.02 -42.69 -0.06
C LEU A 26 44.63 -42.46 1.40
N LEU A 27 43.40 -42.83 1.78
CA LEU A 27 42.91 -42.74 3.16
C LEU A 27 43.40 -43.90 4.04
N PHE A 28 44.09 -44.90 3.49
CA PHE A 28 44.56 -46.09 4.19
C PHE A 28 46.07 -46.31 3.98
N PRO A 29 46.94 -45.37 4.38
CA PRO A 29 48.37 -45.42 4.09
C PRO A 29 49.10 -46.63 4.71
N LEU A 30 48.53 -47.24 5.75
CA LEU A 30 49.08 -48.42 6.44
C LEU A 30 48.13 -49.64 6.37
N GLY A 31 47.24 -49.67 5.37
CA GLY A 31 46.25 -50.73 5.17
C GLY A 31 44.97 -50.53 5.97
N THR A 32 44.10 -51.54 6.00
CA THR A 32 42.71 -51.44 6.50
C THR A 32 42.58 -51.19 8.00
N THR A 33 43.68 -51.15 8.75
CA THR A 33 43.70 -50.99 10.21
C THR A 33 43.91 -49.55 10.67
N GLN A 34 44.34 -48.65 9.79
CA GLN A 34 44.49 -47.22 10.09
C GLN A 34 43.96 -46.37 8.93
N ALA A 35 42.76 -45.82 9.13
CA ALA A 35 42.14 -44.88 8.22
C ALA A 35 42.43 -43.44 8.66
N GLU A 36 42.81 -42.58 7.73
CA GLU A 36 42.90 -41.13 7.99
C GLU A 36 41.48 -40.56 8.15
N PRO A 37 41.19 -39.78 9.22
CA PRO A 37 39.89 -39.17 9.39
C PRO A 37 39.65 -38.06 8.35
N VAL A 38 38.44 -38.06 7.79
CA VAL A 38 38.00 -37.08 6.80
C VAL A 38 36.96 -36.16 7.43
N VAL A 39 37.12 -34.86 7.23
CA VAL A 39 36.21 -33.81 7.65
C VAL A 39 35.49 -33.27 6.42
N GLY A 40 34.17 -33.17 6.49
CA GLY A 40 33.36 -32.58 5.42
C GLY A 40 33.03 -31.13 5.73
N LYS A 41 33.39 -30.22 4.81
CA LYS A 41 33.02 -28.80 4.85
C LYS A 41 31.94 -28.51 3.83
N ILE A 42 30.88 -27.82 4.23
CA ILE A 42 29.84 -27.38 3.28
C ILE A 42 30.36 -26.18 2.50
N VAL A 43 30.54 -26.34 1.18
CA VAL A 43 31.09 -25.29 0.29
C VAL A 43 30.00 -24.49 -0.39
N ARG A 44 28.93 -25.17 -0.83
CA ARG A 44 27.78 -24.53 -1.47
C ARG A 44 26.50 -25.20 -1.01
N ARG A 45 25.46 -24.41 -0.78
CA ARG A 45 24.09 -24.91 -0.63
C ARG A 45 23.34 -24.53 -1.90
N PHE A 46 22.96 -25.51 -2.69
CA PHE A 46 22.06 -25.25 -3.81
C PHE A 46 20.65 -25.03 -3.23
N GLU A 47 20.12 -23.83 -3.40
CA GLU A 47 18.70 -23.62 -3.19
C GLU A 47 17.96 -24.32 -4.32
N THR A 48 17.17 -25.34 -4.00
CA THR A 48 16.28 -25.97 -4.97
C THR A 48 15.40 -24.88 -5.58
N PRO A 49 15.35 -24.73 -6.92
CA PRO A 49 14.54 -23.72 -7.59
C PRO A 49 13.10 -23.72 -7.08
N LEU A 50 12.49 -22.53 -7.00
CA LEU A 50 11.14 -22.38 -6.45
C LEU A 50 10.12 -23.25 -7.20
N VAL A 51 10.26 -23.36 -8.52
CA VAL A 51 9.42 -24.23 -9.35
C VAL A 51 9.50 -25.70 -8.95
N ASP A 52 10.68 -26.22 -8.67
CA ASP A 52 10.85 -27.63 -8.28
C ASP A 52 10.25 -27.88 -6.90
N ARG A 53 10.43 -26.94 -5.97
CA ARG A 53 9.78 -27.01 -4.65
C ARG A 53 8.25 -26.93 -4.75
N TYR A 54 7.72 -26.18 -5.73
CA TYR A 54 6.29 -26.13 -6.01
C TYR A 54 5.77 -27.47 -6.56
N ARG A 55 6.45 -28.04 -7.57
CA ARG A 55 6.11 -29.37 -8.11
C ARG A 55 6.12 -30.44 -7.02
N ASP A 56 7.15 -30.42 -6.17
CA ASP A 56 7.23 -31.31 -5.01
C ASP A 56 6.07 -31.08 -4.03
N ALA A 57 5.74 -29.82 -3.73
CA ALA A 57 4.63 -29.52 -2.84
C ALA A 57 3.28 -30.00 -3.41
N CYS A 58 3.04 -29.84 -4.72
CA CYS A 58 1.85 -30.36 -5.39
C CYS A 58 1.75 -31.88 -5.22
N LEU A 59 2.85 -32.61 -5.45
CA LEU A 59 2.89 -34.06 -5.27
C LEU A 59 2.56 -34.48 -3.83
N HIS A 60 3.13 -33.81 -2.83
CA HIS A 60 2.87 -34.12 -1.42
C HIS A 60 1.44 -33.79 -0.99
N MET A 61 0.86 -32.74 -1.55
CA MET A 61 -0.49 -32.29 -1.25
C MET A 61 -1.56 -32.97 -2.10
N LYS A 62 -1.15 -33.80 -3.07
CA LYS A 62 -2.03 -34.48 -4.04
C LYS A 62 -2.84 -33.49 -4.88
N GLU A 63 -2.19 -32.39 -5.24
CA GLU A 63 -2.74 -31.35 -6.10
C GLU A 63 -2.08 -31.42 -7.48
N ASP A 64 -2.82 -31.02 -8.51
CA ASP A 64 -2.27 -30.94 -9.86
C ASP A 64 -1.27 -29.78 -9.99
N VAL A 65 -0.23 -29.99 -10.78
CA VAL A 65 0.74 -28.95 -11.11
C VAL A 65 0.13 -28.02 -12.16
N ASP A 66 0.06 -26.72 -11.85
CA ASP A 66 -0.41 -25.72 -12.81
C ASP A 66 0.75 -25.30 -13.74
N ASP A 67 0.60 -25.58 -15.04
CA ASP A 67 1.61 -25.28 -16.06
C ASP A 67 1.88 -23.77 -16.21
N LYS A 68 0.86 -22.93 -16.05
CA LYS A 68 1.00 -21.48 -16.17
C LYS A 68 1.77 -20.93 -14.97
N LEU A 69 1.45 -21.38 -13.77
CA LEU A 69 2.18 -21.01 -12.56
C LEU A 69 3.63 -21.49 -12.64
N THR A 70 3.86 -22.71 -13.10
CA THR A 70 5.20 -23.29 -13.29
C THR A 70 6.09 -22.38 -14.13
N ARG A 71 5.61 -21.89 -15.29
CA ARG A 71 6.36 -20.94 -16.14
C ARG A 71 6.72 -19.64 -15.41
N ILE A 72 5.78 -19.10 -14.63
CA ILE A 72 6.04 -17.89 -13.84
C ILE A 72 7.11 -18.15 -12.77
N LEU A 73 7.10 -19.33 -12.15
CA LEU A 73 8.08 -19.71 -11.13
C LEU A 73 9.47 -20.04 -11.72
N GLU A 74 9.55 -20.41 -12.99
CA GLU A 74 10.81 -20.60 -13.72
C GLU A 74 11.49 -19.25 -14.02
N GLU A 75 10.71 -18.20 -14.28
CA GLU A 75 11.18 -16.82 -14.52
C GLU A 75 11.35 -16.00 -13.23
N PHE A 76 10.98 -16.57 -12.09
CA PHE A 76 11.05 -15.91 -10.79
C PHE A 76 12.48 -15.54 -10.39
N SER A 77 12.66 -14.32 -9.88
CA SER A 77 13.92 -13.85 -9.30
C SER A 77 13.73 -13.36 -7.85
N VAL A 78 13.38 -12.09 -7.67
CA VAL A 78 13.15 -11.49 -6.34
C VAL A 78 11.70 -11.03 -6.13
N ASN A 79 10.93 -10.91 -7.21
CA ASN A 79 9.55 -10.42 -7.19
C ASN A 79 8.64 -11.51 -7.75
N LEU A 80 7.72 -12.00 -6.92
CA LEU A 80 6.71 -12.97 -7.35
C LEU A 80 5.37 -12.26 -7.54
N ASN A 81 5.02 -11.99 -8.79
CA ASN A 81 3.78 -11.32 -9.16
C ASN A 81 2.79 -12.30 -9.79
N LEU A 82 1.74 -12.63 -9.04
CA LEU A 82 0.65 -13.52 -9.47
C LEU A 82 -0.69 -12.79 -9.58
N GLN A 83 -0.67 -11.47 -9.80
CA GLN A 83 -1.89 -10.67 -9.77
C GLN A 83 -2.94 -11.11 -10.80
N ASN A 84 -4.22 -11.14 -10.39
CA ASN A 84 -5.40 -11.34 -11.23
C ASN A 84 -5.32 -12.57 -12.13
N LEU A 85 -4.71 -13.65 -11.64
CA LEU A 85 -4.62 -14.91 -12.35
C LEU A 85 -5.83 -15.83 -12.08
N GLY A 86 -6.67 -15.47 -11.09
CA GLY A 86 -7.82 -16.27 -10.70
C GLY A 86 -7.44 -17.61 -10.08
N ILE A 87 -6.23 -17.71 -9.51
CA ILE A 87 -5.71 -18.96 -8.96
C ILE A 87 -6.51 -19.30 -7.70
N MET A 88 -6.95 -20.55 -7.62
CA MET A 88 -7.72 -21.07 -6.49
C MET A 88 -6.80 -21.56 -5.37
N SER A 89 -7.36 -21.70 -4.18
CA SER A 89 -6.59 -22.03 -2.97
C SER A 89 -5.89 -23.38 -3.03
N HIS A 90 -6.44 -24.37 -3.74
CA HIS A 90 -5.81 -25.68 -3.92
C HIS A 90 -4.52 -25.60 -4.73
N THR A 91 -4.45 -24.73 -5.74
CA THR A 91 -3.21 -24.47 -6.51
C THR A 91 -2.24 -23.56 -5.76
N LEU A 92 -2.75 -22.56 -5.01
CA LEU A 92 -1.91 -21.66 -4.22
C LEU A 92 -1.29 -22.31 -2.99
N SER A 93 -1.96 -23.27 -2.37
CA SER A 93 -1.49 -23.89 -1.12
C SER A 93 -0.11 -24.57 -1.27
N PRO A 94 0.14 -25.39 -2.30
CA PRO A 94 1.47 -25.91 -2.60
C PRO A 94 2.52 -24.81 -2.83
N LEU A 95 2.15 -23.74 -3.53
CA LEU A 95 3.05 -22.60 -3.73
C LEU A 95 3.39 -21.92 -2.39
N CYS A 96 2.40 -21.62 -1.57
CA CYS A 96 2.60 -21.05 -0.25
C CYS A 96 3.54 -21.93 0.59
N LYS A 97 3.46 -23.26 0.45
CA LYS A 97 4.39 -24.19 1.10
C LYS A 97 5.81 -24.10 0.51
N ALA A 98 5.92 -24.03 -0.80
CA ALA A 98 7.19 -23.94 -1.53
C ALA A 98 7.95 -22.62 -1.28
N LEU A 99 7.24 -21.55 -0.91
CA LEU A 99 7.82 -20.27 -0.51
C LEU A 99 8.64 -20.35 0.78
N ASN A 100 8.49 -21.40 1.59
CA ASN A 100 9.25 -21.52 2.83
C ASN A 100 10.77 -21.45 2.57
N HIS A 101 11.44 -20.59 3.33
CA HIS A 101 12.85 -20.22 3.21
C HIS A 101 13.26 -19.55 1.88
N GLN A 102 12.33 -18.98 1.10
CA GLN A 102 12.69 -18.18 -0.08
C GLN A 102 13.22 -16.80 0.34
N THR A 103 14.48 -16.76 0.78
CA THR A 103 15.08 -15.54 1.34
C THR A 103 15.36 -14.45 0.30
N THR A 104 15.42 -14.77 -0.99
CA THR A 104 15.61 -13.76 -2.05
C THR A 104 14.35 -12.95 -2.36
N LEU A 105 13.17 -13.39 -1.88
CA LEU A 105 11.89 -12.76 -2.18
C LEU A 105 11.76 -11.41 -1.47
N LEU A 106 11.59 -10.33 -2.25
CA LEU A 106 11.40 -8.96 -1.78
C LEU A 106 9.96 -8.50 -1.90
N ASP A 107 9.25 -8.91 -2.95
CA ASP A 107 7.86 -8.53 -3.20
C ASP A 107 7.01 -9.76 -3.52
N LEU A 108 5.95 -9.98 -2.74
CA LEU A 108 4.95 -11.03 -2.95
C LEU A 108 3.60 -10.41 -3.27
N ASN A 109 3.12 -10.60 -4.51
CA ASN A 109 1.81 -10.14 -4.95
C ASN A 109 0.90 -11.30 -5.31
N LEU A 110 -0.10 -11.54 -4.46
CA LEU A 110 -1.13 -12.56 -4.63
C LEU A 110 -2.50 -11.95 -4.96
N SER A 111 -2.55 -10.65 -5.28
CA SER A 111 -3.83 -9.94 -5.45
C SER A 111 -4.72 -10.53 -6.54
N GLY A 112 -6.03 -10.51 -6.32
CA GLY A 112 -7.01 -11.02 -7.30
C GLY A 112 -6.99 -12.54 -7.48
N ASN A 113 -6.47 -13.30 -6.51
CA ASN A 113 -6.57 -14.76 -6.42
C ASN A 113 -7.33 -15.16 -5.16
N PHE A 114 -7.87 -16.37 -5.10
CA PHE A 114 -8.68 -16.79 -3.96
C PHE A 114 -7.84 -17.50 -2.90
N LEU A 115 -7.75 -16.90 -1.70
CA LEU A 115 -7.10 -17.47 -0.53
C LEU A 115 -8.18 -17.85 0.50
N ASP A 116 -8.49 -19.14 0.60
CA ASP A 116 -9.26 -19.67 1.72
C ASP A 116 -8.42 -19.71 3.01
N VAL A 117 -9.09 -20.06 4.12
CA VAL A 117 -8.45 -20.08 5.44
C VAL A 117 -7.32 -21.12 5.50
N TYR A 118 -7.48 -22.26 4.82
CA TYR A 118 -6.46 -23.31 4.81
C TYR A 118 -5.18 -22.86 4.10
N CYS A 119 -5.32 -22.26 2.92
CA CYS A 119 -4.22 -21.65 2.18
C CYS A 119 -3.55 -20.55 3.01
N MET A 120 -4.34 -19.75 3.76
CA MET A 120 -3.81 -18.72 4.64
C MET A 120 -2.98 -19.29 5.78
N VAL A 121 -3.40 -20.41 6.41
CA VAL A 121 -2.59 -21.11 7.42
C VAL A 121 -1.23 -21.50 6.85
N ILE A 122 -1.20 -22.05 5.63
CA ILE A 122 0.06 -22.45 4.98
C ILE A 122 0.91 -21.22 4.66
N LEU A 123 0.33 -20.15 4.12
CA LEU A 123 1.03 -18.90 3.88
C LEU A 123 1.63 -18.33 5.17
N CYS A 124 0.85 -18.29 6.25
CA CYS A 124 1.29 -17.87 7.59
C CYS A 124 2.41 -18.75 8.16
N SER A 125 2.47 -20.03 7.78
CA SER A 125 3.61 -20.89 8.17
C SER A 125 4.91 -20.55 7.41
N SER A 126 4.81 -19.98 6.21
CA SER A 126 5.96 -19.65 5.36
C SER A 126 6.44 -18.21 5.52
N LEU A 127 5.54 -17.25 5.74
CA LEU A 127 5.86 -15.82 5.89
C LEU A 127 7.02 -15.52 6.88
N PRO A 128 7.13 -16.18 8.06
CA PRO A 128 8.25 -15.97 8.99
C PRO A 128 9.64 -16.19 8.39
N SER A 129 9.74 -17.08 7.40
CA SER A 129 11.00 -17.43 6.73
C SER A 129 11.42 -16.44 5.64
N LEU A 130 10.50 -15.58 5.19
CA LEU A 130 10.71 -14.60 4.12
C LEU A 130 11.35 -13.33 4.69
N VAL A 131 12.55 -13.47 5.25
CA VAL A 131 13.21 -12.44 6.07
C VAL A 131 13.51 -11.13 5.33
N ASN A 132 13.57 -11.17 3.99
CA ASN A 132 13.82 -10.01 3.14
C ASN A 132 12.56 -9.42 2.51
N LEU A 133 11.37 -9.95 2.81
CA LEU A 133 10.13 -9.46 2.24
C LEU A 133 9.87 -8.01 2.65
N THR A 134 9.71 -7.15 1.64
CA THR A 134 9.46 -5.71 1.78
C THR A 134 8.04 -5.32 1.41
N SER A 135 7.36 -6.12 0.58
CA SER A 135 5.98 -5.88 0.16
C SER A 135 5.16 -7.15 0.15
N LEU A 136 3.97 -7.06 0.73
CA LEU A 136 2.96 -8.11 0.71
C LEU A 136 1.63 -7.54 0.21
N ASN A 137 1.18 -8.02 -0.94
CA ASN A 137 -0.09 -7.60 -1.53
C ASN A 137 -1.09 -8.76 -1.54
N LEU A 138 -2.13 -8.62 -0.72
CA LEU A 138 -3.25 -9.54 -0.56
C LEU A 138 -4.58 -8.85 -0.93
N LYS A 139 -4.54 -7.86 -1.82
CA LYS A 139 -5.74 -7.17 -2.31
C LYS A 139 -6.68 -8.13 -3.00
N CYS A 140 -7.99 -8.03 -2.72
CA CYS A 140 -9.02 -8.80 -3.41
C CYS A 140 -8.72 -10.31 -3.42
N THR A 141 -8.45 -10.87 -2.24
CA THR A 141 -8.16 -12.31 -2.10
C THR A 141 -9.19 -13.08 -1.31
N GLY A 142 -10.28 -12.43 -0.90
CA GLY A 142 -11.34 -13.02 -0.10
C GLY A 142 -11.06 -13.01 1.40
N LEU A 143 -10.10 -12.18 1.86
CA LEU A 143 -9.76 -12.11 3.28
C LEU A 143 -10.98 -11.68 4.12
N SER A 144 -11.03 -12.24 5.31
CA SER A 144 -12.03 -11.99 6.34
C SER A 144 -11.37 -12.05 7.71
N GLY A 145 -12.14 -11.86 8.79
CA GLY A 145 -11.61 -11.94 10.15
C GLY A 145 -10.89 -13.26 10.47
N SER A 146 -11.38 -14.40 9.96
CA SER A 146 -10.74 -15.70 10.20
C SER A 146 -9.33 -15.77 9.60
N HIS A 147 -9.11 -15.16 8.44
CA HIS A 147 -7.80 -15.09 7.81
C HIS A 147 -6.82 -14.21 8.61
N LEU A 148 -7.31 -13.10 9.17
CA LEU A 148 -6.50 -12.26 10.06
C LEU A 148 -6.20 -12.94 11.39
N THR A 149 -7.10 -13.79 11.91
CA THR A 149 -6.81 -14.62 13.08
C THR A 149 -5.58 -15.50 12.85
N GLU A 150 -5.45 -16.10 11.67
CA GLU A 150 -4.23 -16.87 11.33
C GLU A 150 -2.97 -16.00 11.27
N MET A 151 -3.08 -14.76 10.82
CA MET A 151 -1.96 -13.82 10.88
C MET A 151 -1.59 -13.47 12.33
N VAL A 152 -2.57 -13.24 13.19
CA VAL A 152 -2.34 -12.99 14.63
C VAL A 152 -1.68 -14.20 15.28
N ASN A 153 -2.17 -15.42 15.00
CA ASN A 153 -1.58 -16.67 15.49
C ASN A 153 -0.10 -16.81 15.07
N MET A 154 0.22 -16.50 13.81
CA MET A 154 1.60 -16.49 13.31
C MET A 154 2.50 -15.57 14.15
N PHE A 155 2.07 -14.34 14.43
CA PHE A 155 2.86 -13.42 15.27
C PHE A 155 2.93 -13.88 16.74
N SER A 156 1.89 -14.52 17.26
CA SER A 156 1.81 -14.97 18.65
C SER A 156 2.73 -16.17 18.94
N VAL A 157 2.90 -17.07 17.97
CA VAL A 157 3.72 -18.28 18.11
C VAL A 157 5.19 -18.02 17.76
N ALA A 158 5.50 -16.95 17.04
CA ALA A 158 6.86 -16.64 16.63
C ALA A 158 7.77 -16.35 17.85
N SER A 159 8.85 -17.13 17.97
CA SER A 159 9.86 -16.94 19.03
C SER A 159 10.76 -15.72 18.83
N THR A 160 10.77 -15.17 17.62
CA THR A 160 11.55 -13.99 17.22
C THR A 160 10.69 -13.02 16.43
N ARG A 161 11.16 -11.79 16.27
CA ARG A 161 10.46 -10.79 15.46
C ARG A 161 10.52 -11.17 13.98
N ILE A 162 9.36 -11.40 13.37
CA ILE A 162 9.21 -11.75 11.96
C ILE A 162 8.83 -10.54 11.10
N LEU A 163 9.00 -10.64 9.78
CA LEU A 163 8.60 -9.61 8.80
C LEU A 163 9.15 -8.19 9.08
N GLN A 164 10.34 -8.08 9.68
CA GLN A 164 10.91 -6.80 10.11
C GLN A 164 11.30 -5.85 8.97
N ARG A 165 11.45 -6.38 7.74
CA ARG A 165 11.72 -5.60 6.53
C ARG A 165 10.45 -5.22 5.76
N LEU A 166 9.27 -5.68 6.20
CA LEU A 166 8.01 -5.39 5.51
C LEU A 166 7.67 -3.90 5.65
N LYS A 167 7.59 -3.22 4.50
CA LYS A 167 7.29 -1.79 4.39
C LYS A 167 5.94 -1.50 3.75
N ARG A 168 5.42 -2.42 2.95
CA ARG A 168 4.17 -2.25 2.21
C ARG A 168 3.23 -3.41 2.48
N LEU A 169 2.01 -3.10 2.90
CA LEU A 169 0.94 -4.07 3.11
C LEU A 169 -0.34 -3.57 2.42
N ASP A 170 -0.87 -4.37 1.51
CA ASP A 170 -2.15 -4.12 0.86
C ASP A 170 -3.14 -5.23 1.21
N LEU A 171 -4.21 -4.86 1.91
CA LEU A 171 -5.34 -5.71 2.29
C LEU A 171 -6.65 -5.23 1.66
N SER A 172 -6.59 -4.32 0.69
CA SER A 172 -7.77 -3.65 0.14
C SER A 172 -8.71 -4.59 -0.62
N ASN A 173 -9.97 -4.18 -0.78
CA ASN A 173 -10.99 -4.95 -1.50
C ASN A 173 -11.23 -6.36 -0.92
N ASN A 174 -11.17 -6.47 0.40
CA ASN A 174 -11.47 -7.68 1.14
C ASN A 174 -12.66 -7.44 2.09
N TYR A 175 -13.12 -8.48 2.77
CA TYR A 175 -14.35 -8.41 3.56
C TYR A 175 -14.07 -8.50 5.06
N LEU A 176 -13.21 -7.58 5.54
CA LEU A 176 -12.73 -7.59 6.92
C LEU A 176 -13.83 -7.19 7.92
N ARG A 177 -14.62 -6.14 7.63
CA ARG A 177 -15.65 -5.56 8.52
C ARG A 177 -15.06 -5.04 9.86
N ASN A 178 -15.84 -4.27 10.62
CA ASN A 178 -15.36 -3.64 11.87
C ASN A 178 -14.77 -4.62 12.89
N ARG A 179 -15.35 -5.83 13.03
CA ARG A 179 -14.88 -6.83 14.01
C ARG A 179 -13.42 -7.27 13.79
N SER A 180 -12.93 -7.14 12.57
CA SER A 180 -11.54 -7.46 12.23
C SER A 180 -10.55 -6.35 12.58
N CYS A 181 -11.01 -5.17 13.01
CA CYS A 181 -10.14 -4.04 13.32
C CYS A 181 -9.20 -4.34 14.50
N GLU A 182 -9.68 -5.06 15.52
CA GLU A 182 -8.83 -5.51 16.63
C GLU A 182 -7.72 -6.44 16.14
N LEU A 183 -8.03 -7.38 15.25
CA LEU A 183 -7.03 -8.27 14.66
C LEU A 183 -5.99 -7.48 13.86
N LEU A 184 -6.40 -6.42 13.15
CA LEU A 184 -5.46 -5.51 12.48
C LEU A 184 -4.58 -4.77 13.48
N VAL A 185 -5.11 -4.30 14.61
CA VAL A 185 -4.29 -3.69 15.68
C VAL A 185 -3.23 -4.68 16.18
N GLU A 186 -3.61 -5.93 16.40
CA GLU A 186 -2.70 -7.01 16.81
C GLU A 186 -1.66 -7.35 15.74
N ILE A 187 -1.98 -7.27 14.45
CA ILE A 187 -1.01 -7.51 13.37
C ILE A 187 -0.05 -6.31 13.25
N LEU A 188 -0.58 -5.09 13.18
CA LEU A 188 0.19 -3.90 12.85
C LEU A 188 1.19 -3.50 13.95
N ARG A 189 0.96 -3.85 15.21
CA ARG A 189 1.94 -3.62 16.29
C ARG A 189 3.28 -4.33 16.07
N HIS A 190 3.32 -5.38 15.25
CA HIS A 190 4.54 -6.11 14.92
C HIS A 190 5.27 -5.56 13.69
N LEU A 191 4.65 -4.64 12.94
CA LEU A 191 5.12 -4.18 11.64
C LEU A 191 5.50 -2.69 11.67
N LYS A 192 6.48 -2.32 10.83
CA LYS A 192 6.95 -0.94 10.65
C LYS A 192 6.71 -0.49 9.21
N LEU A 193 5.42 -0.34 8.88
CA LEU A 193 4.94 -0.08 7.52
C LEU A 193 5.12 1.39 7.14
N GLU A 194 5.54 1.62 5.91
CA GLU A 194 5.53 2.94 5.26
C GLU A 194 4.30 3.11 4.38
N HIS A 195 3.73 2.01 3.85
CA HIS A 195 2.53 2.03 3.03
C HIS A 195 1.50 1.04 3.59
N LEU A 196 0.31 1.53 3.88
CA LEU A 196 -0.82 0.73 4.32
C LEU A 196 -2.04 1.02 3.44
N ASN A 197 -2.56 -0.02 2.80
CA ASN A 197 -3.79 0.05 2.04
C ASN A 197 -4.85 -0.88 2.63
N ILE A 198 -5.89 -0.28 3.19
CA ILE A 198 -7.08 -0.93 3.75
C ILE A 198 -8.34 -0.30 3.16
N ALA A 199 -8.27 0.07 1.87
CA ALA A 199 -9.41 0.58 1.13
C ALA A 199 -10.45 -0.52 0.86
N ASN A 200 -11.74 -0.16 0.86
CA ASN A 200 -12.83 -1.08 0.54
C ASN A 200 -12.76 -2.38 1.35
N VAL A 201 -12.60 -2.28 2.67
CA VAL A 201 -12.56 -3.43 3.57
C VAL A 201 -13.84 -3.59 4.39
N THR A 202 -14.89 -2.86 3.98
CA THR A 202 -16.23 -2.82 4.59
C THR A 202 -16.25 -2.31 6.03
N PHE A 203 -15.34 -1.37 6.34
CA PHE A 203 -15.42 -0.60 7.57
C PHE A 203 -16.57 0.39 7.52
N ASN A 204 -17.22 0.58 8.65
CA ASN A 204 -18.33 1.51 8.84
C ASN A 204 -18.13 2.37 10.09
N SER A 205 -19.01 3.36 10.25
CA SER A 205 -18.90 4.34 11.33
C SER A 205 -18.90 3.68 12.72
N GLY A 206 -18.06 4.19 13.62
CA GLY A 206 -17.95 3.68 14.98
C GLY A 206 -17.06 2.44 15.12
N ILE A 207 -16.25 2.13 14.09
CA ILE A 207 -15.27 1.03 14.10
C ILE A 207 -14.32 1.06 15.32
N PHE A 208 -14.08 2.25 15.88
CA PHE A 208 -13.17 2.42 17.01
C PHE A 208 -13.84 2.49 18.39
N GLN A 209 -15.17 2.37 18.50
CA GLN A 209 -15.88 2.47 19.78
C GLN A 209 -15.34 1.45 20.80
N ASP A 210 -15.24 0.18 20.39
CA ASP A 210 -14.74 -0.91 21.25
C ASP A 210 -13.22 -0.84 21.47
N LEU A 211 -12.48 -0.21 20.56
CA LEU A 211 -11.02 -0.07 20.65
C LEU A 211 -10.62 1.04 21.60
N HIS A 212 -11.37 2.15 21.62
CA HIS A 212 -11.13 3.27 22.52
C HIS A 212 -11.25 2.86 24.00
N ASN A 213 -12.29 2.09 24.33
CA ASN A 213 -12.50 1.55 25.69
C ASN A 213 -11.35 0.66 26.18
N ARG A 214 -10.58 0.08 25.24
CA ARG A 214 -9.46 -0.83 25.51
C ARG A 214 -8.10 -0.20 25.26
N ASN A 215 -8.04 1.10 24.93
CA ASN A 215 -6.82 1.82 24.58
C ASN A 215 -6.04 1.17 23.42
N LEU A 216 -6.73 0.51 22.51
CA LEU A 216 -6.15 -0.12 21.32
C LEU A 216 -6.07 0.87 20.15
N ARG A 217 -4.94 0.89 19.44
CA ARG A 217 -4.65 1.84 18.34
C ARG A 217 -3.94 1.14 17.20
N LEU A 218 -4.21 1.53 15.96
CA LEU A 218 -3.43 1.06 14.82
C LEU A 218 -2.00 1.63 14.92
N ASN A 219 -0.99 0.79 14.70
CA ASN A 219 0.38 1.26 14.65
C ASN A 219 0.65 1.94 13.30
N LEU A 220 0.59 3.27 13.27
CA LEU A 220 0.77 4.10 12.07
C LEU A 220 1.99 5.03 12.17
N GLN A 221 2.96 4.69 13.04
CA GLN A 221 4.08 5.59 13.37
C GLN A 221 4.99 5.87 12.17
N ASP A 222 5.27 4.85 11.37
CA ASP A 222 6.15 4.94 10.20
C ASP A 222 5.38 5.18 8.88
N VAL A 223 4.05 5.23 8.91
CA VAL A 223 3.20 5.27 7.71
C VAL A 223 3.27 6.62 7.01
N LYS A 224 3.67 6.59 5.74
CA LYS A 224 3.77 7.74 4.84
C LYS A 224 2.65 7.76 3.80
N TYR A 225 2.17 6.58 3.40
CA TYR A 225 1.12 6.41 2.40
C TYR A 225 -0.03 5.62 3.01
N LEU A 226 -1.17 6.28 3.21
CA LEU A 226 -2.33 5.68 3.85
C LEU A 226 -3.54 5.76 2.93
N ASN A 227 -4.09 4.59 2.59
CA ASN A 227 -5.33 4.48 1.84
C ASN A 227 -6.41 3.78 2.67
N ILE A 228 -7.42 4.55 3.07
CA ILE A 228 -8.62 4.10 3.80
C ILE A 228 -9.91 4.37 3.02
N SER A 229 -9.78 4.61 1.70
CA SER A 229 -10.89 4.95 0.81
C SER A 229 -11.94 3.85 0.67
N ASN A 230 -13.09 4.18 0.09
CA ASN A 230 -14.16 3.23 -0.25
C ASN A 230 -14.69 2.46 0.98
N ASN A 231 -14.69 3.09 2.15
CA ASN A 231 -15.32 2.56 3.35
C ASN A 231 -16.52 3.48 3.71
N GLN A 232 -17.17 3.23 4.83
CA GLN A 232 -18.25 4.08 5.35
C GLN A 232 -17.79 4.76 6.64
N LEU A 233 -16.54 5.24 6.66
CA LEU A 233 -15.96 5.91 7.82
C LEU A 233 -16.60 7.30 7.99
N SER A 234 -16.87 7.68 9.23
CA SER A 234 -17.28 9.03 9.59
C SER A 234 -16.07 9.96 9.77
N SER A 235 -16.32 11.27 9.88
CA SER A 235 -15.29 12.27 10.23
C SER A 235 -14.50 11.88 11.49
N ARG A 236 -15.20 11.40 12.52
CA ARG A 236 -14.60 11.00 13.80
C ARG A 236 -13.72 9.76 13.68
N ASP A 237 -14.08 8.82 12.80
CA ASP A 237 -13.25 7.64 12.56
C ASP A 237 -11.95 8.03 11.84
N VAL A 238 -12.04 8.90 10.84
CA VAL A 238 -10.87 9.44 10.13
C VAL A 238 -9.98 10.24 11.09
N GLU A 239 -10.57 11.10 11.92
CA GLU A 239 -9.85 11.85 12.95
C GLU A 239 -9.08 10.92 13.90
N ASN A 240 -9.72 9.87 14.41
CA ASN A 240 -9.05 8.87 15.25
C ASN A 240 -7.86 8.21 14.53
N ILE A 241 -8.01 7.83 13.26
CA ILE A 241 -6.92 7.21 12.48
C ILE A 241 -5.75 8.18 12.32
N ILE A 242 -6.02 9.43 11.94
CA ILE A 242 -4.97 10.44 11.73
C ILE A 242 -4.29 10.80 13.06
N SER A 243 -5.02 10.78 14.19
CA SER A 243 -4.44 11.00 15.52
C SER A 243 -3.34 9.98 15.87
N TRP A 244 -3.36 8.79 15.26
CA TRP A 244 -2.39 7.73 15.49
C TRP A 244 -1.15 7.80 14.58
N THR A 245 -1.13 8.71 13.60
CA THR A 245 0.06 8.97 12.78
C THR A 245 1.04 9.90 13.49
N VAL A 246 2.27 9.96 13.00
CA VAL A 246 3.29 10.90 13.50
C VAL A 246 3.25 12.21 12.72
N ALA A 247 3.49 13.31 13.43
CA ALA A 247 3.64 14.65 12.84
C ALA A 247 4.66 14.64 11.69
N ASN A 248 4.39 15.37 10.62
CA ASN A 248 5.31 15.51 9.48
C ASN A 248 5.74 14.18 8.79
N ASN A 249 5.02 13.06 8.98
CA ASN A 249 5.39 11.79 8.33
C ASN A 249 4.46 11.41 7.16
N LEU A 250 3.19 11.80 7.22
CA LEU A 250 2.21 11.43 6.20
C LEU A 250 2.41 12.25 4.92
N VAL A 251 2.59 11.56 3.79
CA VAL A 251 2.90 12.13 2.47
C VAL A 251 1.71 12.02 1.51
N ASP A 252 1.03 10.87 1.49
CA ASP A 252 -0.17 10.66 0.68
C ASP A 252 -1.29 10.09 1.57
N LEU A 253 -2.47 10.71 1.46
CA LEU A 253 -3.66 10.32 2.19
C LEU A 253 -4.85 10.20 1.24
N ASN A 254 -5.39 8.99 1.12
CA ASN A 254 -6.60 8.74 0.35
C ASN A 254 -7.78 8.40 1.27
N LEU A 255 -8.71 9.35 1.34
CA LEU A 255 -9.96 9.30 2.11
C LEU A 255 -11.20 9.13 1.22
N SER A 256 -11.04 9.03 -0.09
CA SER A 256 -12.16 9.07 -1.04
C SER A 256 -13.27 8.07 -0.73
N ARG A 257 -14.50 8.41 -1.11
CA ARG A 257 -15.69 7.55 -0.95
C ARG A 257 -15.89 7.07 0.50
N ASN A 258 -15.68 7.97 1.46
CA ASN A 258 -16.13 7.85 2.86
C ASN A 258 -17.22 8.88 3.14
N THR A 259 -17.89 8.81 4.28
CA THR A 259 -18.97 9.76 4.63
C THR A 259 -18.42 10.87 5.50
N LEU A 260 -17.88 11.90 4.85
CA LEU A 260 -17.27 13.06 5.48
C LEU A 260 -18.15 14.30 5.26
N LYS A 261 -19.48 14.19 5.36
CA LYS A 261 -20.37 15.36 5.34
C LYS A 261 -20.55 15.92 6.74
N ASN A 262 -20.75 17.24 6.86
CA ASN A 262 -20.92 17.94 8.15
C ASN A 262 -19.75 17.65 9.09
N THR A 263 -18.55 17.63 8.51
CA THR A 263 -17.38 17.15 9.21
C THR A 263 -17.00 18.08 10.34
N THR A 264 -16.93 17.50 11.53
CA THR A 264 -16.05 17.97 12.59
C THR A 264 -14.57 17.78 12.26
N LEU A 265 -14.20 17.30 11.06
CA LEU A 265 -12.84 17.56 10.53
C LEU A 265 -12.62 19.09 10.58
N GLY A 266 -13.67 19.92 10.40
CA GLY A 266 -13.51 21.35 10.65
C GLY A 266 -13.26 21.79 12.09
N ASN A 267 -13.67 20.95 13.03
CA ASN A 267 -13.36 21.02 14.44
C ASN A 267 -12.29 19.98 14.81
N PHE A 268 -11.39 19.61 13.88
CA PHE A 268 -10.08 19.14 14.28
C PHE A 268 -9.66 20.11 15.37
N SER A 269 -9.50 19.61 16.60
CA SER A 269 -9.24 20.49 17.73
C SER A 269 -8.05 21.37 17.37
N GLU A 270 -7.93 22.55 17.99
CA GLU A 270 -6.72 23.36 17.85
C GLU A 270 -5.42 22.53 17.98
N ASP A 271 -5.50 21.37 18.65
CA ASP A 271 -4.44 20.38 18.79
C ASP A 271 -3.97 19.76 17.45
N PHE A 272 -4.84 19.48 16.47
CA PHE A 272 -4.41 18.91 15.19
C PHE A 272 -3.59 19.89 14.34
N ASP A 273 -3.97 21.18 14.39
CA ASP A 273 -3.23 22.27 13.76
C ASP A 273 -1.86 22.46 14.46
N ARG A 274 -1.81 22.33 15.79
CA ARG A 274 -0.56 22.37 16.59
C ARG A 274 0.34 21.16 16.36
N ASP A 275 -0.24 19.98 16.13
CA ASP A 275 0.49 18.72 16.00
C ASP A 275 1.20 18.57 14.64
N GLY A 276 0.92 19.42 13.66
CA GLY A 276 1.62 19.42 12.38
C GLY A 276 1.49 18.11 11.57
N LYS A 277 0.37 17.38 11.74
CA LYS A 277 0.14 16.09 11.05
C LYS A 277 0.13 16.22 9.53
N PHE A 278 -0.29 17.38 9.01
CA PHE A 278 -0.49 17.64 7.59
C PHE A 278 0.66 18.38 6.90
N ASN A 279 1.72 18.77 7.62
CA ASN A 279 2.75 19.68 7.10
C ASN A 279 3.69 19.03 6.06
N SER A 280 3.67 17.71 5.97
CA SER A 280 4.43 16.94 4.97
C SER A 280 3.51 16.26 3.97
N LEU A 281 2.20 16.55 4.02
CA LEU A 281 1.24 15.96 3.10
C LEU A 281 1.40 16.61 1.73
N HIS A 282 1.64 15.78 0.72
CA HIS A 282 1.81 16.21 -0.67
C HIS A 282 0.55 15.94 -1.50
N SER A 283 -0.19 14.88 -1.17
CA SER A 283 -1.35 14.41 -1.94
C SER A 283 -2.50 14.06 -1.01
N LEU A 284 -3.66 14.64 -1.29
CA LEU A 284 -4.90 14.42 -0.53
C LEU A 284 -6.05 14.10 -1.47
N ASN A 285 -6.65 12.92 -1.31
CA ASN A 285 -7.84 12.52 -2.06
C ASN A 285 -9.08 12.46 -1.15
N LEU A 286 -10.03 13.33 -1.48
CA LEU A 286 -11.30 13.60 -0.80
C LEU A 286 -12.50 13.43 -1.76
N SER A 287 -12.29 12.73 -2.87
CA SER A 287 -13.35 12.56 -3.86
C SER A 287 -14.54 11.78 -3.30
N ARG A 288 -15.76 12.17 -3.67
CA ARG A 288 -17.02 11.50 -3.27
C ARG A 288 -17.18 11.37 -1.75
N CYS A 289 -16.78 12.39 -1.01
CA CYS A 289 -16.86 12.39 0.45
C CYS A 289 -18.11 13.09 1.00
N GLY A 290 -18.91 13.73 0.13
CA GLY A 290 -20.10 14.49 0.52
C GLY A 290 -19.76 15.84 1.15
N LEU A 291 -18.61 16.43 0.78
CA LEU A 291 -18.08 17.66 1.36
C LEU A 291 -18.86 18.90 0.92
N THR A 292 -18.97 19.86 1.85
CA THR A 292 -19.47 21.22 1.63
C THR A 292 -18.33 22.25 1.60
N ASP A 293 -18.61 23.48 1.19
CA ASP A 293 -17.61 24.57 1.22
C ASP A 293 -17.07 24.87 2.62
N THR A 294 -17.88 24.63 3.66
CA THR A 294 -17.44 24.74 5.06
C THR A 294 -16.46 23.64 5.39
N ASP A 295 -16.74 22.38 5.02
CA ASP A 295 -15.82 21.27 5.26
C ASP A 295 -14.45 21.53 4.59
N MET A 296 -14.49 21.96 3.32
CA MET A 296 -13.29 22.29 2.57
C MET A 296 -12.51 23.48 3.16
N TYR A 297 -13.20 24.50 3.70
CA TYR A 297 -12.52 25.61 4.39
C TYR A 297 -11.54 25.11 5.44
N HIS A 298 -12.02 24.22 6.30
CA HIS A 298 -11.24 23.79 7.43
C HIS A 298 -10.16 22.77 7.05
N ILE A 299 -10.45 21.88 6.09
CA ILE A 299 -9.45 20.96 5.55
C ILE A 299 -8.30 21.75 4.92
N LEU A 300 -8.60 22.74 4.08
CA LEU A 300 -7.57 23.57 3.46
C LEU A 300 -6.79 24.37 4.51
N ARG A 301 -7.44 24.81 5.59
CA ARG A 301 -6.75 25.46 6.72
C ARG A 301 -5.66 24.56 7.32
N LEU A 302 -5.95 23.28 7.56
CA LEU A 302 -4.93 22.34 8.06
C LEU A 302 -3.82 22.04 7.05
N CYS A 303 -4.16 22.08 5.76
CA CYS A 303 -3.22 21.89 4.67
C CYS A 303 -2.49 23.18 4.27
N SER A 304 -2.68 24.30 4.97
CA SER A 304 -2.09 25.61 4.62
C SER A 304 -0.57 25.62 4.64
N ASN A 305 0.06 24.56 5.18
CA ASN A 305 1.48 24.36 5.07
C ASN A 305 1.86 23.97 3.64
N LYS A 306 2.92 24.63 3.13
CA LYS A 306 3.34 24.70 1.72
C LYS A 306 3.70 23.35 1.05
N SER A 307 3.41 22.20 1.64
CA SER A 307 3.75 20.89 1.08
C SER A 307 2.69 20.31 0.15
N ILE A 308 1.42 20.74 0.22
CA ILE A 308 0.35 20.10 -0.54
C ILE A 308 0.40 20.47 -2.03
N ILE A 309 0.70 19.48 -2.86
CA ILE A 309 0.89 19.61 -4.31
C ILE A 309 -0.35 19.14 -5.07
N LYS A 310 -1.09 18.17 -4.53
CA LYS A 310 -2.24 17.55 -5.19
C LYS A 310 -3.45 17.47 -4.27
N ILE A 311 -4.59 17.94 -4.77
CA ILE A 311 -5.90 17.79 -4.13
C ILE A 311 -6.90 17.24 -5.15
N ASP A 312 -7.52 16.11 -4.78
CA ASP A 312 -8.68 15.58 -5.49
C ASP A 312 -9.93 15.73 -4.59
N ALA A 313 -10.82 16.65 -4.94
CA ALA A 313 -12.11 16.83 -4.30
C ALA A 313 -13.26 16.56 -5.29
N SER A 314 -13.02 15.73 -6.31
CA SER A 314 -14.00 15.41 -7.34
C SER A 314 -15.27 14.76 -6.79
N TYR A 315 -16.40 14.97 -7.48
CA TYR A 315 -17.72 14.43 -7.18
C TYR A 315 -18.25 14.78 -5.77
N ASN A 316 -17.87 15.96 -5.24
CA ASN A 316 -18.52 16.57 -4.09
C ASN A 316 -19.49 17.65 -4.60
N ILE A 317 -20.74 17.25 -4.81
CA ILE A 317 -21.76 18.05 -5.51
C ILE A 317 -22.17 19.36 -4.80
N ASP A 318 -21.92 19.43 -3.49
CA ASP A 318 -22.25 20.56 -2.63
C ASP A 318 -21.15 21.65 -2.62
N LEU A 319 -20.04 21.44 -3.33
CA LEU A 319 -18.96 22.43 -3.46
C LEU A 319 -19.32 23.52 -4.48
N THR A 320 -18.96 24.77 -4.15
CA THR A 320 -19.21 25.94 -5.00
C THR A 320 -17.95 26.76 -5.25
N ALA A 321 -18.11 27.93 -5.87
CA ALA A 321 -17.03 28.87 -6.14
C ALA A 321 -16.25 29.30 -4.89
N VAL A 322 -16.87 29.19 -3.70
CA VAL A 322 -16.20 29.46 -2.42
C VAL A 322 -15.00 28.54 -2.23
N THR A 323 -15.17 27.23 -2.44
CA THR A 323 -14.06 26.27 -2.40
C THR A 323 -13.04 26.53 -3.51
N LEU A 324 -13.52 26.76 -4.74
CA LEU A 324 -12.61 27.00 -5.88
C LEU A 324 -11.67 28.18 -5.61
N ARG A 325 -12.19 29.33 -5.14
CA ARG A 325 -11.36 30.51 -4.82
C ARG A 325 -10.26 30.18 -3.80
N ARG A 326 -10.62 29.51 -2.71
CA ARG A 326 -9.66 29.11 -1.65
C ARG A 326 -8.59 28.14 -2.14
N ILE A 327 -8.95 27.19 -3.00
CA ILE A 327 -7.98 26.27 -3.60
C ILE A 327 -7.03 27.03 -4.53
N LEU A 328 -7.54 27.99 -5.29
CA LEU A 328 -6.72 28.80 -6.21
C LEU A 328 -5.75 29.75 -5.47
N GLU A 329 -6.11 30.20 -4.28
CA GLU A 329 -5.27 30.98 -3.37
C GLU A 329 -4.05 30.19 -2.84
N LEU A 330 -4.05 28.86 -2.92
CA LEU A 330 -2.92 28.06 -2.47
C LEU A 330 -1.78 28.10 -3.52
N PRO A 331 -0.60 28.66 -3.17
CA PRO A 331 0.44 28.95 -4.15
C PRO A 331 1.21 27.70 -4.60
N VAL A 332 1.29 26.67 -3.76
CA VAL A 332 2.08 25.44 -4.02
C VAL A 332 1.30 24.33 -4.72
N LEU A 333 -0.02 24.49 -4.84
CA LEU A 333 -0.89 23.45 -5.34
C LEU A 333 -0.80 23.34 -6.88
N GLU A 334 -0.37 22.18 -7.36
CA GLU A 334 -0.11 21.90 -8.77
C GLU A 334 -1.24 21.15 -9.47
N ASP A 335 -1.81 20.08 -8.86
CA ASP A 335 -2.84 19.23 -9.50
C ASP A 335 -4.15 19.31 -8.71
N ILE A 336 -5.14 19.98 -9.30
CA ILE A 336 -6.47 20.22 -8.72
C ILE A 336 -7.51 19.45 -9.53
N ASN A 337 -8.17 18.50 -8.88
CA ASN A 337 -9.29 17.76 -9.47
C ASN A 337 -10.62 18.07 -8.76
N LEU A 338 -11.53 18.72 -9.50
CA LEU A 338 -12.90 19.05 -9.09
C LEU A 338 -13.93 18.56 -10.11
N ILE A 339 -13.58 17.52 -10.89
CA ILE A 339 -14.51 16.87 -11.82
C ILE A 339 -15.74 16.35 -11.05
N GLY A 340 -16.93 16.46 -11.62
CA GLY A 340 -18.19 16.01 -11.02
C GLY A 340 -18.71 16.91 -9.89
N CYS A 341 -18.08 18.06 -9.63
CA CYS A 341 -18.62 19.09 -8.74
C CYS A 341 -19.48 20.06 -9.56
N ASP A 342 -20.72 19.67 -9.90
CA ASP A 342 -21.56 20.39 -10.86
C ASP A 342 -21.85 21.86 -10.48
N ASN A 343 -21.78 22.20 -9.20
CA ASN A 343 -22.01 23.55 -8.69
C ASN A 343 -20.73 24.38 -8.49
N ILE A 344 -19.55 23.90 -8.91
CA ILE A 344 -18.25 24.49 -8.55
C ILE A 344 -18.06 25.93 -9.03
N LEU A 345 -18.77 26.35 -10.09
CA LEU A 345 -18.75 27.73 -10.61
C LEU A 345 -19.92 28.58 -10.11
N LYS A 346 -20.82 28.02 -9.30
CA LYS A 346 -21.94 28.77 -8.74
C LYS A 346 -21.42 29.90 -7.85
N TYR A 347 -21.86 31.13 -8.14
CA TYR A 347 -21.40 32.37 -7.49
C TYR A 347 -19.92 32.71 -7.75
N PHE A 348 -19.36 32.22 -8.86
CA PHE A 348 -18.02 32.59 -9.25
C PHE A 348 -18.04 33.99 -9.87
N SER A 349 -17.53 34.97 -9.14
CA SER A 349 -17.16 36.27 -9.69
C SER A 349 -15.65 36.32 -9.94
N GLU A 350 -15.16 37.35 -10.64
CA GLU A 350 -13.71 37.61 -10.73
C GLU A 350 -13.04 37.51 -9.35
N PHE A 351 -11.87 36.85 -9.30
CA PHE A 351 -11.07 36.72 -8.08
C PHE A 351 -9.93 37.74 -8.07
N TYR A 352 -9.64 38.33 -6.90
CA TYR A 352 -8.73 39.46 -6.73
C TYR A 352 -7.26 39.06 -6.92
N LYS A 353 -6.52 39.98 -7.55
CA LYS A 353 -5.12 39.91 -8.04
C LYS A 353 -4.01 39.59 -7.00
N GLU A 354 -4.33 39.27 -5.76
CA GLU A 354 -3.33 39.07 -4.69
C GLU A 354 -2.78 37.64 -4.61
N VAL A 355 -2.88 36.84 -5.70
CA VAL A 355 -2.13 35.58 -5.79
C VAL A 355 -0.66 35.90 -6.00
N THR A 356 0.02 36.06 -4.87
CA THR A 356 1.47 36.07 -4.70
C THR A 356 2.08 34.82 -5.32
N GLU A 357 3.04 35.02 -6.23
CA GLU A 357 3.89 33.99 -6.85
C GLU A 357 3.18 32.68 -7.26
N SER A 358 2.52 32.69 -8.40
CA SER A 358 1.85 31.50 -8.95
C SER A 358 2.84 30.35 -9.20
N CYS A 359 2.50 29.13 -8.77
CA CYS A 359 3.27 27.92 -9.10
C CYS A 359 3.54 27.82 -10.61
N ARG A 360 4.76 27.44 -11.01
CA ARG A 360 5.09 27.23 -12.43
C ARG A 360 4.30 26.08 -13.06
N ARG A 361 3.91 25.09 -12.26
CA ARG A 361 3.15 23.91 -12.69
C ARG A 361 1.78 23.98 -12.05
N LYS A 362 0.72 24.17 -12.86
CA LYS A 362 -0.65 24.18 -12.35
C LYS A 362 -1.58 23.54 -13.35
N CYS A 363 -2.48 22.69 -12.88
CA CYS A 363 -3.50 21.98 -13.64
C CYS A 363 -4.80 21.98 -12.83
N ILE A 364 -5.88 22.44 -13.46
CA ILE A 364 -7.21 22.52 -12.88
C ILE A 364 -8.15 21.73 -13.77
N LYS A 365 -8.83 20.75 -13.20
CA LYS A 365 -9.82 19.90 -13.90
C LYS A 365 -11.19 20.12 -13.28
N LEU A 366 -12.14 20.65 -14.06
CA LEU A 366 -13.50 20.97 -13.62
C LEU A 366 -14.55 20.28 -14.50
N THR A 367 -15.66 19.87 -13.90
CA THR A 367 -16.89 19.64 -14.66
C THR A 367 -17.66 20.95 -14.76
N VAL A 368 -18.10 21.28 -15.97
CA VAL A 368 -18.72 22.56 -16.28
C VAL A 368 -19.92 22.35 -17.20
N ASP A 369 -21.05 22.98 -16.86
CA ASP A 369 -22.10 23.24 -17.82
C ASP A 369 -21.81 24.57 -18.53
N PHE A 370 -21.25 24.50 -19.74
CA PHE A 370 -20.84 25.68 -20.50
C PHE A 370 -22.01 26.56 -20.95
N LYS A 371 -23.25 26.06 -20.91
CA LYS A 371 -24.44 26.87 -21.24
C LYS A 371 -24.85 27.74 -20.06
N ILE A 372 -24.69 27.22 -18.84
CA ILE A 372 -25.07 27.91 -17.61
C ILE A 372 -23.96 28.87 -17.15
N TYR A 373 -22.70 28.43 -17.21
CA TYR A 373 -21.56 29.13 -16.58
C TYR A 373 -20.60 29.76 -17.58
N TYR A 374 -21.07 30.18 -18.76
CA TYR A 374 -20.17 30.67 -19.83
C TYR A 374 -19.32 31.87 -19.36
N SER A 375 -19.93 32.83 -18.65
CA SER A 375 -19.27 34.02 -18.14
C SER A 375 -18.19 33.69 -17.11
N GLU A 376 -18.51 32.78 -16.18
CA GLU A 376 -17.64 32.35 -15.10
C GLU A 376 -16.42 31.58 -15.62
N VAL A 377 -16.62 30.76 -16.66
CA VAL A 377 -15.56 30.06 -17.37
C VAL A 377 -14.62 31.05 -18.03
N ASP A 378 -15.15 32.03 -18.76
CA ASP A 378 -14.33 33.03 -19.43
C ASP A 378 -13.53 33.87 -18.42
N SER A 379 -14.15 34.30 -17.32
CA SER A 379 -13.45 34.95 -16.22
C SER A 379 -12.34 34.09 -15.60
N LEU A 380 -12.58 32.79 -15.38
CA LEU A 380 -11.57 31.87 -14.86
C LEU A 380 -10.39 31.73 -15.83
N ILE A 381 -10.66 31.55 -17.13
CA ILE A 381 -9.64 31.42 -18.17
C ILE A 381 -8.80 32.69 -18.28
N GLU A 382 -9.44 33.87 -18.32
CA GLU A 382 -8.73 35.14 -18.41
C GLU A 382 -7.88 35.40 -17.16
N ASN A 383 -8.34 35.00 -15.97
CA ASN A 383 -7.52 35.06 -14.76
C ASN A 383 -6.32 34.11 -14.82
N PHE A 384 -6.51 32.89 -15.34
CA PHE A 384 -5.41 31.94 -15.50
C PHE A 384 -4.35 32.44 -16.51
N LYS A 385 -4.77 33.04 -17.64
CA LYS A 385 -3.88 33.68 -18.62
C LYS A 385 -3.09 34.87 -18.07
N LYS A 386 -3.67 35.62 -17.12
CA LYS A 386 -2.95 36.72 -16.44
C LYS A 386 -1.84 36.21 -15.52
N LEU A 387 -1.99 35.01 -14.98
CA LEU A 387 -1.05 34.41 -14.01
C LEU A 387 0.02 33.54 -14.67
N HIS A 388 -0.29 32.90 -15.80
CA HIS A 388 0.60 31.93 -16.44
C HIS A 388 0.85 32.27 -17.91
N THR A 389 2.11 32.17 -18.34
CA THR A 389 2.50 32.34 -19.74
C THR A 389 2.05 31.14 -20.58
N GLU A 390 1.29 31.41 -21.64
CA GLU A 390 0.86 30.41 -22.63
C GLU A 390 0.09 29.20 -22.07
N PRO A 391 -1.02 29.40 -21.32
CA PRO A 391 -1.77 28.28 -20.76
C PRO A 391 -2.43 27.43 -21.86
N VAL A 392 -2.52 26.13 -21.60
CA VAL A 392 -3.26 25.18 -22.42
C VAL A 392 -4.67 25.04 -21.84
N ILE A 393 -5.67 25.11 -22.72
CA ILE A 393 -7.08 25.09 -22.36
C ILE A 393 -7.78 24.03 -23.22
N ASP A 394 -8.15 22.92 -22.59
CA ASP A 394 -8.90 21.86 -23.24
C ASP A 394 -10.37 21.90 -22.80
N LYS A 395 -11.26 22.13 -23.76
CA LYS A 395 -12.71 22.12 -23.58
C LYS A 395 -13.30 20.87 -24.24
N GLY A 396 -13.70 19.91 -23.40
CA GLY A 396 -14.57 18.80 -23.82
C GLY A 396 -16.04 19.19 -23.75
N GLU A 397 -16.95 18.21 -23.83
CA GLU A 397 -18.40 18.46 -23.77
C GLU A 397 -18.87 19.06 -22.43
N ARG A 398 -18.37 18.53 -21.32
CA ARG A 398 -18.65 18.99 -19.94
C ARG A 398 -17.40 19.08 -19.08
N LEU A 399 -16.22 19.00 -19.70
CA LEU A 399 -14.93 18.95 -19.03
C LEU A 399 -14.12 20.17 -19.44
N LEU A 400 -13.63 20.90 -18.46
CA LEU A 400 -12.68 21.99 -18.64
C LEU A 400 -11.37 21.59 -17.96
N ILE A 401 -10.30 21.49 -18.72
CA ILE A 401 -8.94 21.34 -18.21
C ILE A 401 -8.17 22.60 -18.56
N ILE A 402 -7.58 23.24 -17.56
CA ILE A 402 -6.70 24.39 -17.73
C ILE A 402 -5.37 24.05 -17.08
N HIS A 403 -4.27 24.14 -17.82
CA HIS A 403 -2.96 23.88 -17.24
C HIS A 403 -1.84 24.73 -17.85
N THR A 404 -0.72 24.80 -17.15
CA THR A 404 0.52 25.38 -17.68
C THR A 404 1.22 24.39 -18.61
N LYS A 405 2.03 24.87 -19.55
CA LYS A 405 2.81 23.98 -20.45
C LYS A 405 3.83 23.13 -19.68
N GLU A 406 4.37 23.68 -18.60
CA GLU A 406 5.32 23.00 -17.72
C GLU A 406 4.70 21.82 -16.94
N TRP A 407 3.37 21.73 -16.91
CA TRP A 407 2.69 20.60 -16.27
C TRP A 407 2.79 19.30 -17.08
N GLU A 408 2.91 19.37 -18.40
CA GLU A 408 3.04 18.19 -19.28
C GLU A 408 4.44 17.55 -19.28
N LYS A 409 5.45 18.31 -18.83
CA LYS A 409 6.84 17.86 -18.68
C LYS A 409 7.07 17.31 -17.29
#